data_AF-F3Y933-F1
#
_entry.id   AF-F3Y933-F1
#
_cell.length_a   1.000
_cell.length_b   1.000
_cell.length_c   1.000
_cell.angle_alpha   90.00
_cell.angle_beta   90.00
_cell.angle_gamma   90.00
#
_symmetry.space_group_name_H-M   'P 1'
#
loop_
_entity.id
_entity.type
_entity.pdbx_description
1 polymer ?
#
loop_
_entity_poly.entity_id
_entity_poly.type
_entity_poly.pdbx_seq_one_letter_code
_entity_poly.pdbx_strand_id
1 'polypeptide(L)'
;MILVYIGIFGIDRTVQTHYMVRISSLYEYSVILFLFAYYSSGNKLVRKTVIGLLMIAFIFQDYYYGGRITSLQIILLAISTLLNGMITKKLALIGSIVGIFVNSLVGVYRNLIHFDFIAAFLNLKNQLFVFDTPIYAYYASATHVATINYTNISLSERFQSAANFICSIFLGSEENSGNITKYVNDHYYINVGGGIFPTHFYFWFGWLGVILSALIVVGILKITLKTNNTLTMLISISIITTIPRWFLYTPLSLFRNIFLISIFYCLFILGYKFTTQTSIRLSH
;
A
#
# COMPACT_ATOMS: atom_id res chain seq x y z
N MET A 1 21.73 -1.71 2.50
CA MET A 1 22.09 -2.39 1.24
C MET A 1 20.85 -2.91 0.51
N ILE A 2 19.96 -3.69 1.14
CA ILE A 2 18.73 -4.20 0.48
C ILE A 2 17.84 -3.07 -0.10
N LEU A 3 17.60 -1.99 0.65
CA LEU A 3 16.84 -0.83 0.15
C LEU A 3 17.51 -0.17 -1.07
N VAL A 4 18.84 -0.11 -1.11
CA VAL A 4 19.57 0.45 -2.26
C VAL A 4 19.42 -0.48 -3.47
N TYR A 5 19.52 -1.79 -3.26
CA TYR A 5 19.28 -2.78 -4.31
C TYR A 5 17.86 -2.67 -4.89
N ILE A 6 16.84 -2.57 -4.05
CA ILE A 6 15.45 -2.38 -4.49
C ILE A 6 15.29 -1.05 -5.22
N GLY A 7 15.95 0.02 -4.76
CA GLY A 7 15.93 1.31 -5.46
C GLY A 7 16.52 1.20 -6.87
N ILE A 8 17.59 0.44 -7.06
CA ILE A 8 18.23 0.31 -8.38
C ILE A 8 17.45 -0.62 -9.30
N PHE A 9 17.06 -1.81 -8.82
CA PHE A 9 16.54 -2.91 -9.63
C PHE A 9 15.03 -3.14 -9.52
N GLY A 10 14.35 -2.50 -8.57
CA GLY A 10 12.92 -2.68 -8.32
C GLY A 10 12.01 -1.93 -9.30
N ILE A 11 12.58 -1.30 -10.34
CA ILE A 11 11.84 -0.53 -11.35
C ILE A 11 12.18 -1.04 -12.74
N ASP A 12 11.14 -1.31 -13.52
CA ASP A 12 11.27 -1.66 -14.93
C ASP A 12 11.61 -0.42 -15.77
N ARG A 13 12.75 -0.42 -16.47
CA ARG A 13 13.26 0.73 -17.25
C ARG A 13 13.01 0.64 -18.76
N THR A 14 12.17 -0.28 -19.23
CA THR A 14 11.82 -0.44 -20.66
C THR A 14 10.92 0.70 -21.21
N VAL A 15 10.98 0.97 -22.53
CA VAL A 15 10.25 2.05 -23.24
C VAL A 15 8.79 1.62 -23.51
N GLN A 16 7.81 2.51 -23.31
CA GLN A 16 6.38 2.20 -23.28
C GLN A 16 5.66 2.24 -24.64
N THR A 17 4.66 1.34 -24.79
CA THR A 17 3.54 1.44 -25.73
C THR A 17 2.15 1.44 -25.05
N HIS A 18 2.03 1.09 -23.75
CA HIS A 18 0.75 0.98 -23.03
C HIS A 18 0.81 1.35 -21.51
N TYR A 19 -0.37 1.54 -20.91
CA TYR A 19 -0.63 2.01 -19.54
C TYR A 19 -0.24 0.99 -18.45
N MET A 20 1.06 0.82 -18.17
CA MET A 20 1.54 -0.03 -17.06
C MET A 20 2.44 0.74 -16.09
N VAL A 21 2.25 0.51 -14.78
CA VAL A 21 3.07 1.09 -13.70
C VAL A 21 4.37 0.30 -13.58
N ARG A 22 5.52 0.99 -13.60
CA ARG A 22 6.87 0.40 -13.68
C ARG A 22 7.43 -0.10 -12.33
N ILE A 23 6.57 -0.26 -11.33
CA ILE A 23 6.94 -0.55 -9.95
C ILE A 23 6.78 -2.04 -9.70
N SER A 24 7.86 -2.71 -9.29
CA SER A 24 7.78 -4.11 -8.85
C SER A 24 7.06 -4.24 -7.50
N SER A 25 6.45 -5.40 -7.24
CA SER A 25 5.89 -5.72 -5.92
C SER A 25 6.92 -5.57 -4.79
N LEU A 26 8.21 -5.84 -5.07
CA LEU A 26 9.31 -5.64 -4.12
C LEU A 26 9.46 -4.17 -3.72
N TYR A 27 9.26 -3.24 -4.66
CA TYR A 27 9.32 -1.81 -4.40
C TYR A 27 8.14 -1.35 -3.55
N GLU A 28 6.94 -1.91 -3.75
CA GLU A 28 5.78 -1.63 -2.87
C GLU A 28 6.01 -2.12 -1.43
N TYR A 29 6.60 -3.32 -1.27
CA TYR A 29 6.93 -3.87 0.05
C TYR A 29 8.15 -3.20 0.72
N SER A 30 8.84 -2.27 0.03
CA SER A 30 9.96 -1.52 0.61
C SER A 30 9.56 -0.69 1.84
N VAL A 31 8.29 -0.31 1.96
CA VAL A 31 7.72 0.41 3.11
C VAL A 31 7.97 -0.36 4.43
N ILE A 32 7.84 -1.69 4.41
CA ILE A 32 8.12 -2.54 5.58
C ILE A 32 9.60 -2.46 5.94
N LEU A 33 10.48 -2.54 4.94
CA LEU A 33 11.93 -2.45 5.16
C LEU A 33 12.34 -1.08 5.69
N PHE A 34 11.73 0.00 5.21
CA PHE A 34 11.94 1.35 5.75
C PHE A 34 11.49 1.45 7.21
N LEU A 35 10.36 0.85 7.56
CA LEU A 35 9.87 0.83 8.94
C LEU A 35 10.85 0.12 9.88
N PHE A 36 11.36 -1.05 9.49
CA PHE A 36 12.37 -1.78 10.29
C PHE A 36 13.75 -1.10 10.29
N ALA A 37 14.13 -0.44 9.19
CA ALA A 37 15.33 0.39 9.15
C ALA A 37 15.23 1.56 10.14
N TYR A 38 14.08 2.23 10.20
CA TYR A 38 13.81 3.27 11.18
C TYR A 38 13.84 2.70 12.60
N TYR A 39 13.12 1.62 12.86
CA TYR A 39 13.06 0.97 14.18
C TYR A 39 14.46 0.59 14.70
N SER A 40 15.30 0.00 13.86
CA SER A 40 16.68 -0.39 14.20
C SER A 40 17.68 0.78 14.27
N SER A 41 17.32 1.96 13.75
CA SER A 41 18.19 3.14 13.77
C SER A 41 18.42 3.72 15.17
N GLY A 42 17.47 3.51 16.09
CA GLY A 42 17.48 4.08 17.44
C GLY A 42 17.48 5.61 17.39
N ASN A 43 18.27 6.25 18.26
CA ASN A 43 18.37 7.72 18.34
C ASN A 43 19.54 8.33 17.55
N LYS A 44 20.22 7.55 16.69
CA LYS A 44 21.39 8.04 15.95
C LYS A 44 20.97 8.91 14.78
N LEU A 45 21.26 10.22 14.86
CA LEU A 45 20.90 11.22 13.85
C LEU A 45 21.33 10.82 12.44
N VAL A 46 22.60 10.43 12.26
CA VAL A 46 23.17 10.03 10.96
C VAL A 46 22.35 8.91 10.31
N ARG A 47 21.92 7.90 11.08
CA ARG A 47 21.11 6.79 10.55
C ARG A 47 19.74 7.27 10.08
N LYS A 48 19.09 8.14 10.87
CA LYS A 48 17.80 8.74 10.50
C LYS A 48 17.92 9.62 9.26
N THR A 49 18.99 10.39 9.14
CA THR A 49 19.27 11.22 7.95
C THR A 49 19.44 10.35 6.71
N VAL A 50 20.22 9.27 6.78
CA VAL A 50 20.40 8.34 5.65
C VAL A 50 19.08 7.70 5.25
N ILE A 51 18.27 7.26 6.21
CA ILE A 51 16.93 6.71 5.94
C ILE A 51 16.03 7.75 5.25
N GLY A 52 16.03 8.98 5.75
CA GLY A 52 15.27 10.08 5.15
C GLY A 52 15.68 10.38 3.71
N LEU A 53 16.99 10.43 3.43
CA LEU A 53 17.50 10.62 2.07
C LEU A 53 17.09 9.47 1.13
N LEU A 54 17.11 8.23 1.61
CA LEU A 54 16.64 7.07 0.84
C LEU A 54 15.12 7.12 0.59
N MET A 55 14.32 7.51 1.58
CA MET A 55 12.87 7.71 1.40
C MET A 55 12.59 8.78 0.33
N ILE A 56 13.30 9.91 0.38
CA ILE A 56 13.19 10.98 -0.61
C ILE A 56 13.55 10.47 -2.02
N ALA A 57 14.65 9.74 -2.15
CA ALA A 57 15.06 9.15 -3.42
C ALA A 57 13.98 8.21 -3.98
N PHE A 58 13.39 7.35 -3.13
CA PHE A 58 12.31 6.45 -3.53
C PHE A 58 11.04 7.21 -3.95
N ILE A 59 10.67 8.28 -3.25
CA ILE A 59 9.49 9.09 -3.62
C ILE A 59 9.71 9.74 -4.99
N PHE A 60 10.84 10.40 -5.21
CA PHE A 60 11.11 11.05 -6.49
C PHE A 60 11.21 10.06 -7.64
N GLN A 61 11.85 8.92 -7.39
CA GLN A 61 11.95 7.86 -8.38
C GLN A 61 10.57 7.28 -8.73
N ASP A 62 9.74 6.99 -7.74
CA ASP A 62 8.38 6.50 -7.93
C ASP A 62 7.54 7.51 -8.73
N TYR A 63 7.57 8.80 -8.37
CA TYR A 63 6.90 9.86 -9.14
C TYR A 63 7.42 10.00 -10.58
N TYR A 64 8.73 9.91 -10.79
CA TYR A 64 9.32 9.97 -12.13
C TYR A 64 8.79 8.87 -13.06
N TYR A 65 8.55 7.68 -12.50
CA TYR A 65 8.01 6.53 -13.22
C TYR A 65 6.47 6.41 -13.16
N GLY A 66 5.77 7.46 -12.72
CA GLY A 66 4.30 7.52 -12.68
C GLY A 66 3.66 6.72 -11.55
N GLY A 67 4.45 6.27 -10.58
CA GLY A 67 4.01 5.77 -9.29
C GLY A 67 3.41 6.87 -8.43
N ARG A 68 2.46 6.51 -7.56
CA ARG A 68 1.77 7.48 -6.68
C ARG A 68 1.51 6.92 -5.29
N ILE A 69 0.96 5.71 -5.25
CA ILE A 69 0.53 5.10 -3.97
C ILE A 69 1.74 4.77 -3.12
N THR A 70 2.80 4.18 -3.70
CA THR A 70 4.00 3.81 -2.96
C THR A 70 4.68 5.04 -2.38
N SER A 71 4.83 6.10 -3.18
CA SER A 71 5.26 7.42 -2.69
C SER A 71 4.42 7.91 -1.51
N LEU A 72 3.09 7.86 -1.64
CA LEU A 72 2.19 8.28 -0.57
C LEU A 72 2.39 7.44 0.70
N GLN A 73 2.57 6.13 0.58
CA GLN A 73 2.85 5.24 1.72
C GLN A 73 4.19 5.61 2.39
N ILE A 74 5.24 5.90 1.62
CA ILE A 74 6.55 6.32 2.15
C ILE A 74 6.46 7.71 2.80
N ILE A 75 5.71 8.66 2.22
CA ILE A 75 5.46 9.98 2.82
C ILE A 75 4.73 9.83 4.15
N LEU A 76 3.65 9.05 4.21
CA LEU A 76 2.92 8.77 5.45
C LEU A 76 3.82 8.08 6.48
N LEU A 77 4.74 7.22 6.04
CA LEU A 77 5.70 6.57 6.91
C LEU A 77 6.69 7.58 7.49
N ALA A 78 7.25 8.46 6.67
CA ALA A 78 8.12 9.54 7.12
C ALA A 78 7.42 10.46 8.13
N ILE A 79 6.14 10.80 7.88
CA ILE A 79 5.31 11.59 8.81
C ILE A 79 5.14 10.87 10.14
N SER A 80 4.85 9.57 10.11
CA SER A 80 4.59 8.75 11.29
C SER A 80 5.86 8.39 12.08
N THR A 81 7.05 8.58 11.49
CA THR A 81 8.34 8.18 12.09
C THR A 81 9.30 9.35 12.25
N LEU A 82 9.92 9.82 11.16
CA LEU A 82 10.95 10.85 11.14
C LEU A 82 10.44 12.24 11.51
N LEU A 83 9.20 12.56 11.12
CA LEU A 83 8.58 13.87 11.33
C LEU A 83 7.52 13.83 12.45
N ASN A 84 7.49 12.76 13.24
CA ASN A 84 6.53 12.63 14.32
C ASN A 84 6.68 13.79 15.31
N GLY A 85 5.58 14.42 15.69
CA GLY A 85 5.57 15.61 16.55
C GLY A 85 5.97 16.92 15.86
N MET A 86 6.50 16.90 14.63
CA MET A 86 6.83 18.11 13.85
C MET A 86 5.65 18.62 13.02
N ILE A 87 4.67 17.75 12.74
CA ILE A 87 3.52 18.08 11.91
C ILE A 87 2.39 18.67 12.75
N THR A 88 2.07 19.95 12.53
CA THR A 88 0.89 20.60 13.11
C THR A 88 -0.37 20.28 12.30
N LYS A 89 -1.56 20.42 12.92
CA LYS A 89 -2.85 20.23 12.22
C LYS A 89 -2.97 21.10 10.97
N LYS A 90 -2.47 22.34 11.03
CA LYS A 90 -2.45 23.27 9.88
C LYS A 90 -1.55 22.75 8.76
N LEU A 91 -0.35 22.28 9.09
CA LEU A 91 0.58 21.71 8.10
C LEU A 91 0.03 20.42 7.48
N ALA A 92 -0.64 19.58 8.28
CA ALA A 92 -1.31 18.38 7.77
C ALA A 92 -2.43 18.73 6.77
N LEU A 93 -3.26 19.73 7.09
CA LEU A 93 -4.33 20.18 6.18
C LEU A 93 -3.77 20.75 4.87
N ILE A 94 -2.84 21.70 4.95
CA ILE A 94 -2.21 22.30 3.76
C ILE A 94 -1.48 21.23 2.96
N GLY A 95 -0.71 20.37 3.63
CA GLY A 95 0.00 19.26 3.00
C GLY A 95 -0.93 18.27 2.31
N SER A 96 -2.15 18.06 2.82
CA SER A 96 -3.14 17.19 2.19
C SER A 96 -3.67 17.81 0.89
N ILE A 97 -4.00 19.10 0.91
CA ILE A 97 -4.46 19.84 -0.29
C ILE A 97 -3.35 19.84 -1.36
N VAL A 98 -2.12 20.20 -0.97
CA VAL A 98 -0.97 20.20 -1.88
C VAL A 98 -0.67 18.78 -2.38
N GLY A 99 -0.71 17.78 -1.51
CA GLY A 99 -0.46 16.39 -1.85
C GLY A 99 -1.47 15.86 -2.86
N ILE A 100 -2.75 16.19 -2.69
CA ILE A 100 -3.81 15.86 -3.66
C ILE A 100 -3.49 16.47 -5.03
N PHE A 101 -3.13 17.75 -5.07
CA PHE A 101 -2.79 18.44 -6.32
C PHE A 101 -1.56 17.82 -7.00
N VAL A 102 -0.46 17.59 -6.25
CA VAL A 102 0.77 16.98 -6.76
C VAL A 102 0.50 15.56 -7.29
N ASN A 103 -0.25 14.73 -6.58
CA ASN A 103 -0.58 13.37 -7.05
C ASN A 103 -1.47 13.38 -8.29
N SER A 104 -2.29 14.42 -8.46
CA SER A 104 -3.11 14.61 -9.66
C SER A 104 -2.23 15.00 -10.86
N LEU A 105 -1.27 15.91 -10.66
CA LEU A 105 -0.29 16.29 -11.69
C LEU A 105 0.55 15.08 -12.13
N VAL A 106 1.03 14.26 -11.20
CA VAL A 106 1.76 13.01 -11.53
C VAL A 106 0.88 12.06 -12.33
N GLY A 107 -0.43 12.01 -12.04
CA GLY A 107 -1.41 11.23 -12.79
C GLY A 107 -1.50 11.66 -14.27
N VAL A 108 -1.59 12.96 -14.53
CA VAL A 108 -1.63 13.51 -15.89
C VAL A 108 -0.29 13.35 -16.60
N TYR A 109 0.81 13.66 -15.91
CA TYR A 109 2.18 13.52 -16.44
C TYR A 109 2.44 12.12 -16.98
N ARG A 110 1.96 11.07 -16.30
CA ARG A 110 2.15 9.68 -16.73
C ARG A 110 1.66 9.41 -18.16
N ASN A 111 0.69 10.18 -18.65
CA ASN A 111 0.11 10.00 -19.97
C ASN A 111 0.81 10.87 -21.04
N LEU A 112 1.80 11.67 -20.66
CA LEU A 112 2.53 12.57 -21.55
C LEU A 112 3.91 12.00 -21.86
N ILE A 113 4.34 12.13 -23.12
CA ILE A 113 5.68 11.70 -23.58
C ILE A 113 6.77 12.63 -23.01
N HIS A 114 6.44 13.91 -22.80
CA HIS A 114 7.31 14.91 -22.19
C HIS A 114 6.56 15.70 -21.11
N PHE A 115 7.25 16.07 -20.05
CA PHE A 115 6.66 16.88 -18.99
C PHE A 115 6.45 18.32 -19.46
N ASP A 116 5.19 18.69 -19.65
CA ASP A 116 4.76 20.07 -19.84
C ASP A 116 3.79 20.44 -18.70
N PHE A 117 4.25 21.32 -17.81
CA PHE A 117 3.48 21.77 -16.66
C PHE A 117 2.20 22.52 -17.06
N ILE A 118 2.25 23.34 -18.12
CA ILE A 118 1.11 24.13 -18.57
C ILE A 118 0.05 23.19 -19.15
N ALA A 119 0.47 22.26 -20.01
CA ALA A 119 -0.43 21.25 -20.55
C ALA A 119 -1.02 20.36 -19.45
N ALA A 120 -0.23 19.94 -18.46
CA ALA A 120 -0.71 19.16 -17.33
C ALA A 120 -1.75 19.92 -16.49
N PHE A 121 -1.50 21.20 -16.21
CA PHE A 121 -2.43 22.05 -15.48
C PHE A 121 -3.74 22.30 -16.24
N LEU A 122 -3.66 22.59 -17.55
CA LEU A 122 -4.84 22.78 -18.39
C LEU A 122 -5.67 21.48 -18.48
N ASN A 123 -5.03 20.32 -18.59
CA ASN A 123 -5.73 19.03 -18.54
C ASN A 123 -6.44 18.81 -17.21
N LEU A 124 -5.78 19.07 -16.06
CA LEU A 124 -6.43 18.99 -14.75
C LEU A 124 -7.62 19.93 -14.65
N LYS A 125 -7.49 21.17 -15.13
CA LYS A 125 -8.59 22.15 -15.15
C LYS A 125 -9.75 21.65 -16.01
N ASN A 126 -9.49 21.11 -17.19
CA ASN A 126 -10.50 20.57 -18.10
C ASN A 126 -11.22 19.35 -17.51
N GLN A 127 -10.49 18.55 -16.72
CA GLN A 127 -11.04 17.45 -15.94
C GLN A 127 -11.63 17.91 -14.59
N LEU A 128 -11.79 19.21 -14.35
CA LEU A 128 -12.35 19.76 -13.10
C LEU A 128 -11.65 19.30 -11.82
N PHE A 129 -10.33 19.08 -11.89
CA PHE A 129 -9.51 18.55 -10.80
C PHE A 129 -10.02 17.20 -10.25
N VAL A 130 -10.61 16.40 -11.13
CA VAL A 130 -11.10 15.07 -10.79
C VAL A 130 -9.94 14.13 -10.45
N PHE A 131 -10.09 13.36 -9.38
CA PHE A 131 -9.08 12.42 -8.90
C PHE A 131 -9.32 11.03 -9.49
N ASP A 132 -8.47 10.64 -10.44
CA ASP A 132 -8.53 9.34 -11.11
C ASP A 132 -8.55 8.15 -10.16
N THR A 133 -7.67 8.13 -9.14
CA THR A 133 -7.51 6.94 -8.28
C THR A 133 -8.79 6.57 -7.51
N PRO A 134 -9.42 7.48 -6.74
CA PRO A 134 -10.70 7.19 -6.10
C PRO A 134 -11.82 6.85 -7.08
N ILE A 135 -11.85 7.48 -8.26
CA ILE A 135 -12.90 7.24 -9.25
C ILE A 135 -12.78 5.86 -9.88
N TYR A 136 -11.58 5.46 -10.28
CA TYR A 136 -11.33 4.12 -10.79
C TYR A 136 -11.64 3.06 -9.74
N ALA A 137 -11.26 3.29 -8.48
CA ALA A 137 -11.63 2.40 -7.38
C ALA A 137 -13.15 2.35 -7.17
N TYR A 138 -13.86 3.47 -7.31
CA TYR A 138 -15.31 3.51 -7.19
C TYR A 138 -16.00 2.72 -8.32
N TYR A 139 -15.62 2.92 -9.58
CA TYR A 139 -16.21 2.17 -10.69
C TYR A 139 -15.87 0.67 -10.62
N ALA A 140 -14.64 0.30 -10.23
CA ALA A 140 -14.31 -1.10 -9.96
C ALA A 140 -15.19 -1.68 -8.84
N SER A 141 -15.45 -0.91 -7.78
CA SER A 141 -16.35 -1.31 -6.70
C SER A 141 -17.79 -1.54 -7.17
N ALA A 142 -18.27 -0.69 -8.08
CA ALA A 142 -19.59 -0.87 -8.70
C ALA A 142 -19.66 -2.18 -9.48
N THR A 143 -18.59 -2.57 -10.18
CA THR A 143 -18.55 -3.87 -10.86
C THR A 143 -18.61 -5.05 -9.90
N HIS A 144 -17.96 -4.99 -8.73
CA HIS A 144 -18.09 -6.03 -7.70
C HIS A 144 -19.55 -6.24 -7.27
N VAL A 145 -20.26 -5.13 -7.05
CA VAL A 145 -21.67 -5.14 -6.65
C VAL A 145 -22.55 -5.63 -7.80
N ALA A 146 -22.29 -5.15 -9.02
CA ALA A 146 -23.03 -5.52 -10.22
C ALA A 146 -22.88 -7.01 -10.55
N THR A 147 -21.70 -7.61 -10.33
CA THR A 147 -21.52 -9.06 -10.50
C THR A 147 -22.47 -9.83 -9.59
N ILE A 148 -22.57 -9.47 -8.31
CA ILE A 148 -23.48 -10.17 -7.40
C ILE A 148 -24.96 -9.98 -7.75
N ASN A 149 -25.34 -8.78 -8.19
CA ASN A 149 -26.76 -8.44 -8.36
C ASN A 149 -27.32 -8.75 -9.75
N TYR A 150 -26.48 -8.75 -10.78
CA TYR A 150 -26.91 -8.86 -12.18
C TYR A 150 -26.30 -10.05 -12.91
N THR A 151 -25.34 -10.76 -12.29
CA THR A 151 -24.78 -11.99 -12.85
C THR A 151 -25.13 -13.14 -11.92
N ASN A 152 -25.52 -14.29 -12.48
CA ASN A 152 -25.89 -15.47 -11.70
C ASN A 152 -24.65 -16.23 -11.19
N ILE A 153 -23.71 -15.51 -10.57
CA ILE A 153 -22.50 -16.10 -10.01
C ILE A 153 -22.87 -17.05 -8.87
N SER A 154 -22.33 -18.27 -8.93
CA SER A 154 -22.65 -19.30 -7.96
C SER A 154 -22.09 -18.96 -6.57
N LEU A 155 -22.81 -19.36 -5.52
CA LEU A 155 -22.34 -19.18 -4.15
C LEU A 155 -21.01 -19.92 -3.91
N SER A 156 -20.82 -21.08 -4.55
CA SER A 156 -19.57 -21.85 -4.48
C SER A 156 -18.38 -21.09 -5.05
N GLU A 157 -18.54 -20.41 -6.20
CA GLU A 157 -17.46 -19.59 -6.78
C GLU A 157 -17.06 -18.43 -5.87
N ARG A 158 -18.04 -17.80 -5.22
CA ARG A 158 -17.79 -16.71 -4.27
C ARG A 158 -16.99 -17.19 -3.06
N PHE A 159 -17.36 -18.33 -2.48
CA PHE A 159 -16.61 -18.93 -1.38
C PHE A 159 -15.22 -19.41 -1.80
N GLN A 160 -15.08 -19.97 -3.00
CA GLN A 160 -13.77 -20.36 -3.54
C GLN A 160 -12.86 -19.14 -3.71
N SER A 161 -13.39 -18.02 -4.24
CA SER A 161 -12.67 -16.75 -4.32
C SER A 161 -12.23 -16.26 -2.93
N ALA A 162 -13.10 -16.36 -1.92
CA ALA A 162 -12.77 -15.97 -0.55
C ALA A 162 -11.67 -16.87 0.05
N ALA A 163 -11.72 -18.18 -0.19
CA ALA A 163 -10.69 -19.12 0.25
C ALA A 163 -9.34 -18.82 -0.42
N ASN A 164 -9.34 -18.59 -1.72
CA ASN A 164 -8.15 -18.22 -2.49
C ASN A 164 -7.56 -16.88 -2.03
N PHE A 165 -8.42 -15.92 -1.66
CA PHE A 165 -7.97 -14.69 -1.01
C PHE A 165 -7.26 -14.97 0.32
N ILE A 166 -7.81 -15.82 1.19
CA ILE A 166 -7.17 -16.18 2.47
C ILE A 166 -5.81 -16.84 2.22
N CYS A 167 -5.72 -17.78 1.29
CA CYS A 167 -4.45 -18.42 0.90
C CYS A 167 -3.42 -17.39 0.40
N SER A 168 -3.87 -16.40 -0.38
CA SER A 168 -2.99 -15.36 -0.94
C SER A 168 -2.31 -14.46 0.12
N ILE A 169 -2.89 -14.36 1.32
CA ILE A 169 -2.30 -13.61 2.44
C ILE A 169 -0.96 -14.24 2.85
N PHE A 170 -0.90 -15.58 2.86
CA PHE A 170 0.26 -16.34 3.37
C PHE A 170 1.24 -16.74 2.28
N LEU A 171 0.72 -17.24 1.15
CA LEU A 171 1.53 -17.85 0.09
C LEU A 171 1.83 -16.87 -1.05
N GLY A 172 1.11 -15.74 -1.12
CA GLY A 172 0.96 -15.00 -2.37
C GLY A 172 -0.05 -15.70 -3.31
N SER A 173 -0.49 -15.03 -4.37
CA SER A 173 -1.41 -15.62 -5.35
C SER A 173 -0.78 -15.67 -6.74
N GLU A 174 -0.79 -16.85 -7.34
CA GLU A 174 -0.71 -17.02 -8.80
C GLU A 174 -2.12 -17.04 -9.42
N GLU A 175 -3.14 -17.48 -8.68
CA GLU A 175 -4.52 -17.55 -9.15
C GLU A 175 -5.25 -16.20 -9.09
N ASN A 176 -5.84 -15.80 -10.23
CA ASN A 176 -6.59 -14.53 -10.35
C ASN A 176 -7.84 -14.47 -9.48
N SER A 177 -8.42 -15.61 -9.08
CA SER A 177 -9.71 -15.69 -8.36
C SER A 177 -9.67 -15.13 -6.94
N GLY A 178 -8.49 -15.07 -6.29
CA GLY A 178 -8.32 -14.41 -4.99
C GLY A 178 -8.27 -12.87 -5.08
N ASN A 179 -8.01 -12.32 -6.26
CA ASN A 179 -8.09 -10.90 -6.55
C ASN A 179 -9.42 -10.60 -7.24
N ILE A 180 -10.45 -10.27 -6.44
CA ILE A 180 -11.82 -10.08 -6.93
C ILE A 180 -11.88 -9.11 -8.10
N THR A 181 -11.16 -7.99 -8.04
CA THR A 181 -11.20 -6.98 -9.09
C THR A 181 -10.68 -7.49 -10.41
N LYS A 182 -9.59 -8.26 -10.38
CA LYS A 182 -9.06 -8.95 -11.56
C LYS A 182 -10.00 -10.05 -12.03
N TYR A 183 -10.51 -10.87 -11.11
CA TYR A 183 -11.47 -11.93 -11.41
C TYR A 183 -12.73 -11.39 -12.10
N VAL A 184 -13.29 -10.28 -11.60
CA VAL A 184 -14.45 -9.60 -12.19
C VAL A 184 -14.10 -9.00 -13.55
N ASN A 185 -12.91 -8.43 -13.73
CA ASN A 185 -12.44 -7.95 -15.03
C ASN A 185 -12.40 -9.08 -16.07
N ASP A 186 -11.79 -10.19 -15.70
CA ASP A 186 -11.51 -11.30 -16.61
C ASP A 186 -12.79 -12.04 -17.04
N HIS A 187 -13.86 -12.03 -16.22
CA HIS A 187 -15.04 -12.89 -16.43
C HIS A 187 -16.38 -12.16 -16.58
N TYR A 188 -16.52 -10.92 -16.11
CA TYR A 188 -17.84 -10.29 -15.98
C TYR A 188 -17.89 -8.85 -16.50
N TYR A 189 -17.11 -7.93 -15.93
CA TYR A 189 -17.17 -6.50 -16.23
C TYR A 189 -15.78 -5.89 -16.30
N ILE A 190 -15.52 -5.16 -17.39
CA ILE A 190 -14.29 -4.42 -17.58
C ILE A 190 -14.14 -3.36 -16.46
N ASN A 191 -12.99 -3.38 -15.80
CA ASN A 191 -12.59 -2.39 -14.81
C ASN A 191 -11.08 -2.14 -14.88
N VAL A 192 -10.56 -1.05 -14.30
CA VAL A 192 -9.13 -0.71 -14.40
C VAL A 192 -8.36 -1.00 -13.12
N GLY A 193 -8.83 -1.95 -12.32
CA GLY A 193 -8.28 -2.26 -11.00
C GLY A 193 -8.75 -1.32 -9.90
N GLY A 194 -8.33 -1.60 -8.67
CA GLY A 194 -8.79 -0.88 -7.48
C GLY A 194 -9.88 -1.65 -6.73
N GLY A 195 -10.76 -0.95 -6.03
CA GLY A 195 -11.91 -1.52 -5.34
C GLY A 195 -11.89 -1.17 -3.86
N ILE A 196 -12.94 -0.47 -3.43
CA ILE A 196 -13.10 0.00 -2.06
C ILE A 196 -13.31 -1.21 -1.16
N PHE A 197 -12.56 -1.26 -0.06
CA PHE A 197 -12.47 -2.37 0.89
C PHE A 197 -13.78 -3.13 1.17
N PRO A 198 -14.92 -2.48 1.51
CA PRO A 198 -16.16 -3.19 1.85
C PRO A 198 -16.76 -3.96 0.67
N THR A 199 -16.54 -3.50 -0.56
CA THR A 199 -17.14 -4.14 -1.76
C THR A 199 -16.51 -5.49 -2.07
N HIS A 200 -15.26 -5.71 -1.65
CA HIS A 200 -14.63 -7.02 -1.74
C HIS A 200 -15.34 -8.04 -0.84
N PHE A 201 -15.70 -7.63 0.38
CA PHE A 201 -16.46 -8.50 1.28
C PHE A 201 -17.92 -8.65 0.86
N TYR A 202 -18.52 -7.61 0.24
CA TYR A 202 -19.83 -7.72 -0.38
C TYR A 202 -19.84 -8.77 -1.49
N PHE A 203 -18.80 -8.82 -2.31
CA PHE A 203 -18.64 -9.86 -3.33
C PHE A 203 -18.69 -11.26 -2.70
N TRP A 204 -17.92 -11.53 -1.63
CA TRP A 204 -17.91 -12.85 -1.01
C TRP A 204 -19.21 -13.21 -0.26
N PHE A 205 -19.74 -12.30 0.56
CA PHE A 205 -20.79 -12.64 1.54
C PHE A 205 -22.01 -11.70 1.51
N GLY A 206 -22.14 -10.84 0.51
CA GLY A 206 -23.22 -9.86 0.41
C GLY A 206 -23.19 -8.84 1.55
N TRP A 207 -24.35 -8.40 2.01
CA TRP A 207 -24.45 -7.42 3.10
C TRP A 207 -23.82 -7.88 4.42
N LEU A 208 -23.85 -9.19 4.70
CA LEU A 208 -23.13 -9.75 5.85
C LEU A 208 -21.63 -9.49 5.75
N GLY A 209 -21.06 -9.61 4.54
CA GLY A 209 -19.66 -9.28 4.28
C GLY A 209 -19.31 -7.83 4.58
N VAL A 210 -20.19 -6.89 4.24
CA VAL A 210 -19.98 -5.46 4.54
C VAL A 210 -19.88 -5.24 6.06
N ILE A 211 -20.79 -5.84 6.82
CA ILE A 211 -20.77 -5.77 8.29
C ILE A 211 -19.48 -6.41 8.85
N LEU A 212 -19.12 -7.60 8.35
CA LEU A 212 -17.88 -8.29 8.74
C LEU A 212 -16.64 -7.42 8.46
N SER A 213 -16.58 -6.76 7.31
CA SER A 213 -15.46 -5.89 6.95
C SER A 213 -15.27 -4.75 7.96
N ALA A 214 -16.36 -4.14 8.43
CA ALA A 214 -16.32 -3.10 9.45
C ALA A 214 -15.86 -3.66 10.81
N LEU A 215 -16.41 -4.81 11.22
CA LEU A 215 -16.02 -5.48 12.47
C LEU A 215 -14.53 -5.86 12.48
N ILE A 216 -13.99 -6.33 11.36
CA ILE A 216 -12.57 -6.65 11.21
C ILE A 216 -11.71 -5.40 11.41
N VAL A 217 -12.04 -4.29 10.74
CA VAL A 217 -11.28 -3.04 10.88
C VAL A 217 -11.33 -2.53 12.32
N VAL A 218 -12.52 -2.51 12.94
CA VAL A 218 -12.67 -2.11 14.34
C VAL A 218 -11.88 -3.02 15.29
N GLY A 219 -11.93 -4.34 15.07
CA GLY A 219 -11.20 -5.32 15.86
C GLY A 219 -9.69 -5.09 15.78
N ILE A 220 -9.16 -4.92 14.57
CA ILE A 220 -7.73 -4.62 14.34
C ILE A 220 -7.35 -3.33 15.07
N LEU A 221 -8.10 -2.23 14.86
CA LEU A 221 -7.82 -0.94 15.49
C LEU A 221 -7.85 -1.03 17.02
N LYS A 222 -8.80 -1.76 17.60
CA LYS A 222 -8.90 -1.95 19.05
C LYS A 222 -7.70 -2.69 19.61
N ILE A 223 -7.23 -3.74 18.93
CA ILE A 223 -6.02 -4.49 19.35
C ILE A 223 -4.80 -3.56 19.31
N THR A 224 -4.62 -2.84 18.20
CA THR A 224 -3.45 -1.99 17.97
C THR A 224 -3.40 -0.76 18.90
N LEU A 225 -4.55 -0.24 19.32
CA LEU A 225 -4.63 0.91 20.23
C LEU A 225 -4.53 0.52 21.71
N LYS A 226 -4.98 -0.69 22.08
CA LYS A 226 -5.00 -1.13 23.49
C LYS A 226 -3.65 -1.67 23.97
N THR A 227 -2.86 -2.22 23.08
CA THR A 227 -1.65 -2.98 23.44
C THR A 227 -0.39 -2.13 23.28
N ASN A 228 0.40 -2.02 24.35
CA ASN A 228 1.63 -1.24 24.36
C ASN A 228 2.89 -2.10 24.09
N ASN A 229 2.85 -2.93 23.04
CA ASN A 229 3.99 -3.74 22.61
C ASN A 229 4.59 -3.13 21.33
N THR A 230 5.90 -3.23 21.17
CA THR A 230 6.63 -2.91 19.95
C THR A 230 5.98 -3.50 18.69
N LEU A 231 5.60 -4.79 18.70
CA LEU A 231 4.98 -5.42 17.53
C LEU A 231 3.69 -4.70 17.12
N THR A 232 2.83 -4.40 18.11
CA THR A 232 1.54 -3.78 17.86
C THR A 232 1.70 -2.33 17.44
N MET A 233 2.72 -1.62 17.96
CA MET A 233 3.13 -0.29 17.47
C MET A 233 3.59 -0.33 16.00
N LEU A 234 4.43 -1.28 15.61
CA LEU A 234 4.89 -1.43 14.21
C LEU A 234 3.71 -1.75 13.28
N ILE A 235 2.80 -2.62 13.71
CA ILE A 235 1.57 -2.91 12.99
C ILE A 235 0.71 -1.65 12.84
N SER A 236 0.53 -0.85 13.90
CA SER A 236 -0.22 0.42 13.84
C SER A 236 0.33 1.37 12.78
N ILE A 237 1.66 1.58 12.78
CA ILE A 237 2.31 2.46 11.80
C ILE A 237 2.10 1.91 10.38
N SER A 238 2.24 0.61 10.18
CA SER A 238 1.99 0.00 8.87
C SER A 238 0.55 0.14 8.40
N ILE A 239 -0.43 -0.05 9.29
CA ILE A 239 -1.84 0.09 8.91
C ILE A 239 -2.11 1.52 8.45
N ILE A 240 -1.66 2.51 9.22
CA ILE A 240 -1.83 3.94 8.92
C ILE A 240 -1.17 4.30 7.57
N THR A 241 0.07 3.87 7.39
CA THR A 241 0.84 4.19 6.18
C THR A 241 0.29 3.52 4.93
N THR A 242 -0.41 2.40 5.07
CA THR A 242 -0.95 1.64 3.94
C THR A 242 -2.45 1.82 3.72
N ILE A 243 -3.12 2.73 4.46
CA ILE A 243 -4.55 3.07 4.28
C ILE A 243 -4.91 3.29 2.80
N PRO A 244 -4.21 4.15 2.03
CA PRO A 244 -4.59 4.41 0.65
C PRO A 244 -4.59 3.14 -0.21
N ARG A 245 -3.74 2.17 0.10
CA ARG A 245 -3.62 0.92 -0.65
C ARG A 245 -4.70 -0.08 -0.25
N TRP A 246 -4.82 -0.40 1.05
CA TRP A 246 -5.76 -1.44 1.44
C TRP A 246 -7.22 -0.99 1.37
N PHE A 247 -7.47 0.32 1.48
CA PHE A 247 -8.82 0.86 1.39
C PHE A 247 -9.30 1.01 -0.05
N LEU A 248 -8.46 1.48 -1.00
CA LEU A 248 -8.88 1.77 -2.37
C LEU A 248 -8.51 0.68 -3.40
N TYR A 249 -7.60 -0.24 -3.07
CA TYR A 249 -7.11 -1.24 -4.02
C TYR A 249 -7.49 -2.66 -3.64
N THR A 250 -7.02 -3.14 -2.48
CA THR A 250 -7.24 -4.53 -2.12
C THR A 250 -7.10 -4.78 -0.62
N PRO A 251 -8.03 -5.50 0.01
CA PRO A 251 -7.89 -5.97 1.38
C PRO A 251 -6.61 -6.77 1.63
N LEU A 252 -6.05 -7.40 0.59
CA LEU A 252 -4.83 -8.20 0.68
C LEU A 252 -3.66 -7.38 1.25
N SER A 253 -3.57 -6.10 0.88
CA SER A 253 -2.52 -5.21 1.37
C SER A 253 -2.60 -5.00 2.88
N LEU A 254 -3.78 -5.04 3.50
CA LEU A 254 -3.92 -4.93 4.96
C LEU A 254 -3.41 -6.19 5.65
N PHE A 255 -4.01 -7.34 5.34
CA PHE A 255 -3.73 -8.59 6.04
C PHE A 255 -2.31 -9.09 5.77
N ARG A 256 -1.83 -8.98 4.54
CA ARG A 256 -0.47 -9.40 4.18
C ARG A 256 0.58 -8.52 4.82
N ASN A 257 0.36 -7.21 4.96
CA ASN A 257 1.31 -6.35 5.68
C ASN A 257 1.36 -6.68 7.17
N ILE A 258 0.22 -6.96 7.81
CA ILE A 258 0.18 -7.40 9.21
C ILE A 258 0.96 -8.71 9.38
N PHE A 259 0.73 -9.67 8.49
CA PHE A 259 1.44 -10.96 8.48
C PHE A 259 2.95 -10.78 8.29
N LEU A 260 3.37 -10.04 7.26
CA LEU A 260 4.78 -9.82 6.96
C LEU A 260 5.49 -9.08 8.09
N ILE A 261 4.89 -8.08 8.72
CA ILE A 261 5.50 -7.40 9.87
C ILE A 261 5.68 -8.34 11.05
N SER A 262 4.72 -9.22 11.28
CA SER A 262 4.82 -10.24 12.33
C SER A 262 6.00 -11.18 12.08
N ILE A 263 6.18 -11.64 10.84
CA ILE A 263 7.35 -12.45 10.44
C ILE A 263 8.65 -11.67 10.62
N PHE A 264 8.74 -10.46 10.05
CA PHE A 264 9.95 -9.64 10.13
C PHE A 264 10.32 -9.33 11.57
N TYR A 265 9.35 -9.10 12.44
CA TYR A 265 9.58 -8.88 13.87
C TYR A 265 10.12 -10.13 14.56
N CYS A 266 9.55 -11.31 14.28
CA CYS A 266 10.07 -12.58 14.80
C CYS A 266 11.51 -12.83 14.33
N LEU A 267 11.80 -12.63 13.05
CA LEU A 267 13.16 -12.75 12.49
C LEU A 267 14.12 -11.75 13.14
N PHE A 268 13.68 -10.52 13.37
CA PHE A 268 14.48 -9.49 14.04
C PHE A 268 14.85 -9.90 15.48
N ILE A 269 13.89 -10.41 16.26
CA ILE A 269 14.16 -10.90 17.62
C ILE A 269 15.11 -12.10 17.60
N LEU A 270 14.87 -13.07 16.70
CA LEU A 270 15.72 -14.25 16.58
C LEU A 270 17.16 -13.84 16.24
N GLY A 271 17.35 -12.99 15.23
CA GLY A 271 18.66 -12.47 14.85
C GLY A 271 19.38 -11.76 16.01
N TYR A 272 18.65 -10.94 16.77
CA TYR A 272 19.22 -10.26 17.94
C TYR A 272 19.71 -11.26 19.00
N LYS A 273 18.92 -12.30 19.33
CA LYS A 273 19.34 -13.35 20.26
C LYS A 273 20.60 -14.09 19.80
N PHE A 274 20.71 -14.40 18.51
CA PHE A 274 21.91 -15.07 17.99
C PHE A 274 23.17 -14.20 18.12
N THR A 275 23.09 -12.91 17.77
CA THR A 275 24.25 -11.99 17.86
C THR A 275 24.72 -11.73 19.29
N THR A 276 23.80 -11.68 20.25
CA THR A 276 24.12 -11.45 21.67
C THR A 276 24.66 -12.69 22.36
N GLN A 277 24.20 -13.89 21.99
CA GLN A 277 24.79 -15.14 22.49
C GLN A 277 26.18 -15.43 21.91
N THR A 278 26.44 -15.04 20.65
CA THR A 278 27.78 -15.17 20.06
C THR A 278 28.78 -14.18 20.63
N SER A 279 28.37 -12.94 20.96
CA SER A 279 29.28 -11.97 21.59
C SER A 279 29.75 -12.40 22.99
N ILE A 280 28.88 -13.07 23.77
CA ILE A 280 29.24 -13.60 25.11
C ILE A 280 30.22 -14.79 24.99
N ARG A 281 30.09 -15.62 23.94
CA ARG A 281 31.00 -16.75 23.71
C ARG A 281 32.38 -16.36 23.18
N LEU A 282 32.52 -15.18 22.56
CA LEU A 282 33.80 -14.67 22.05
C LEU A 282 34.58 -13.85 23.09
N SER A 283 33.97 -13.56 24.24
CA SER A 283 34.60 -12.85 25.38
C SER A 283 35.06 -13.77 26.51
N HIS A 284 35.05 -15.09 26.29
CA HIS A 284 35.59 -16.12 27.17
C HIS A 284 36.66 -16.93 26.44
#